data_AF-T0RMZ8-F1
#
_entry.id   AF-T0RMZ8-F1
#
_cell.length_a   1.000
_cell.length_b   1.000
_cell.length_c   1.000
_cell.angle_alpha   90.00
_cell.angle_beta   90.00
_cell.angle_gamma   90.00
#
_symmetry.space_group_name_H-M   'P 1'
#
loop_
_entity.id
_entity.type
_entity.pdbx_description
1 polymer ?
#
loop_
_entity_poly.entity_id
_entity_poly.type
_entity_poly.pdbx_seq_one_letter_code
_entity_poly.pdbx_strand_id
1 'polypeptide(L)'
;MKLTGRDYILCIEKNIETRNNFLKVKNRYLDFAMKSGKLAVFDVSSFAPHPIHANIYRQKSYIHIKLPIEMDDLAREIALMIFQEKSKRAENWPGGRRAKLPM
;
A
#
# COMPACT_ATOMS: atom_id res chain seq x y z
N MET A 1 -6.56 22.62 1.53
CA MET A 1 -6.07 21.66 0.53
C MET A 1 -6.61 20.28 0.90
N LYS A 2 -7.69 19.81 0.26
CA LYS A 2 -8.30 18.49 0.55
C LYS A 2 -7.49 17.41 -0.17
N LEU A 3 -6.59 16.73 0.54
CA LEU A 3 -5.98 15.48 0.07
C LEU A 3 -7.03 14.36 0.21
N THR A 4 -8.00 14.30 -0.71
CA THR A 4 -8.99 13.20 -0.77
C THR A 4 -8.41 12.01 -1.53
N GLY A 5 -7.23 11.55 -1.12
CA GLY A 5 -6.48 10.47 -1.75
C GLY A 5 -5.74 9.62 -0.72
N ARG A 6 -5.40 8.40 -1.11
CA ARG A 6 -4.45 7.56 -0.37
C ARG A 6 -3.04 8.02 -0.77
N ASP A 7 -2.18 8.23 0.21
CA ASP A 7 -0.77 8.57 -0.01
C ASP A 7 0.03 7.29 -0.26
N TYR A 8 0.97 7.35 -1.20
CA TYR A 8 1.84 6.24 -1.57
C TYR A 8 3.29 6.59 -1.27
N ILE A 9 3.98 5.71 -0.56
CA ILE A 9 5.40 5.85 -0.23
C ILE A 9 6.17 4.69 -0.87
N LEU A 10 7.26 5.02 -1.56
CA LEU A 10 8.24 4.06 -2.03
C LEU A 10 9.40 3.99 -1.04
N CYS A 11 9.72 2.80 -0.55
CA CYS A 11 10.89 2.53 0.28
C CYS A 11 11.79 1.53 -0.42
N ILE A 12 13.09 1.84 -0.50
CA ILE A 12 14.10 0.98 -1.12
C ILE A 12 15.12 0.61 -0.05
N GLU A 13 15.16 -0.67 0.32
CA GLU A 13 16.10 -1.20 1.31
C GLU A 13 17.25 -1.92 0.60
N LYS A 14 18.29 -1.15 0.27
CA LYS A 14 19.47 -1.66 -0.44
C LYS A 14 20.47 -2.43 0.45
N ASN A 15 20.42 -2.22 1.76
CA ASN A 15 21.38 -2.78 2.71
C ASN A 15 20.76 -2.92 4.11
N ILE A 16 21.50 -3.53 5.04
CA ILE A 16 21.00 -3.80 6.38
C ILE A 16 20.75 -2.52 7.21
N GLU A 17 21.49 -1.44 6.95
CA GLU A 17 21.30 -0.16 7.64
C GLU A 17 19.97 0.51 7.25
N THR A 18 19.70 0.59 5.94
CA THR A 18 18.43 1.12 5.41
C THR A 18 17.25 0.28 5.89
N ARG A 19 17.41 -1.05 5.94
CA ARG A 19 16.45 -1.96 6.55
C ARG A 19 16.18 -1.66 8.03
N ASN A 20 17.23 -1.51 8.83
CA ASN A 20 17.09 -1.20 10.26
C ASN A 20 16.41 0.15 10.48
N ASN A 21 16.68 1.14 9.62
CA ASN A 21 16.01 2.43 9.66
C ASN A 21 14.52 2.31 9.27
N PHE A 22 14.20 1.54 8.23
CA PHE A 22 12.82 1.25 7.86
C PHE A 22 12.07 0.61 9.03
N LEU A 23 12.63 -0.42 9.66
CA LEU A 23 12.04 -1.09 10.83
C LEU A 23 11.75 -0.13 11.99
N LYS A 24 12.67 0.79 12.29
CA LYS A 24 12.45 1.83 13.31
C LYS A 24 11.26 2.73 12.97
N VAL A 25 11.16 3.18 11.72
CA VAL A 25 10.08 4.07 11.26
C VAL A 25 8.76 3.30 11.17
N LYS A 26 8.80 2.03 10.75
CA LYS A 26 7.65 1.13 10.69
C LYS A 26 6.97 0.98 12.03
N ASN A 27 7.74 0.60 13.05
CA ASN A 27 7.21 0.35 14.39
C ASN A 27 6.71 1.63 15.08
N ARG A 28 7.31 2.79 14.77
CA ARG A 28 6.92 4.07 15.38
C ARG A 28 5.69 4.70 14.72
N TYR A 29 5.57 4.60 13.40
CA TYR A 29 4.59 5.39 12.66
C TYR A 29 3.92 4.63 11.51
N LEU A 30 4.68 3.94 10.64
CA LEU A 30 4.07 3.41 9.41
C LEU A 30 3.01 2.37 9.69
N ASP A 31 3.18 1.51 10.70
CA ASP A 31 2.15 0.51 11.04
C ASP A 31 0.82 1.18 11.44
N PHE A 32 0.89 2.29 12.19
CA PHE A 32 -0.29 3.07 12.55
C PHE A 32 -0.90 3.76 11.32
N ALA A 33 -0.08 4.40 10.50
CA ALA A 33 -0.52 5.09 9.30
C ALA A 33 -1.12 4.12 8.25
N MET A 34 -0.51 2.96 8.03
CA MET A 34 -0.99 1.92 7.14
C MET A 34 -2.30 1.29 7.61
N LYS A 35 -2.50 1.12 8.92
CA LYS A 35 -3.78 0.64 9.50
C LYS A 35 -4.94 1.58 9.22
N SER A 36 -4.68 2.89 9.09
CA SER A 36 -5.72 3.88 8.75
C SER A 36 -6.25 3.75 7.32
N GLY A 37 -5.57 2.98 6.46
CA GLY A 37 -5.90 2.83 5.04
C GLY A 37 -5.62 4.08 4.19
N LYS A 38 -5.13 5.17 4.79
CA LYS A 38 -4.77 6.41 4.09
C LYS A 38 -3.36 6.38 3.51
N LEU A 39 -2.53 5.45 3.96
CA LEU A 39 -1.16 5.27 3.49
C LEU A 39 -0.99 3.87 2.88
N ALA A 40 -0.27 3.79 1.76
CA ALA A 40 0.27 2.56 1.21
C ALA A 40 1.79 2.67 1.06
N VAL A 41 2.50 1.60 1.41
CA VAL A 41 3.95 1.51 1.34
C VAL A 41 4.34 0.42 0.34
N PHE A 42 5.14 0.80 -0.65
CA PHE A 42 5.85 -0.11 -1.54
C PHE A 42 7.25 -0.33 -0.97
N ASP A 43 7.51 -1.51 -0.43
CA ASP A 43 8.82 -1.95 0.06
C ASP A 43 9.53 -2.73 -1.05
N VAL A 44 10.61 -2.14 -1.56
CA VAL A 44 11.47 -2.74 -2.57
C VAL A 44 12.75 -3.19 -1.90
N SER A 45 12.93 -4.50 -1.77
CA SER A 45 14.10 -5.05 -1.08
C SER A 45 14.46 -6.47 -1.52
N SER A 46 15.74 -6.83 -1.36
CA SER A 46 16.22 -8.22 -1.54
C SER A 46 15.93 -9.10 -0.32
N PHE A 47 15.40 -8.47 0.73
CA PHE A 47 15.15 -9.06 2.02
C PHE A 47 13.78 -9.75 2.06
N ALA A 48 13.59 -10.65 3.03
CA ALA A 48 12.26 -11.23 3.25
C ALA A 48 11.25 -10.14 3.68
N PRO A 49 9.98 -10.24 3.25
CA PRO A 49 8.94 -9.29 3.64
C PRO A 49 8.76 -9.24 5.14
N HIS A 50 8.40 -8.07 5.65
CA HIS A 50 8.19 -7.88 7.08
C HIS A 50 6.87 -8.49 7.55
N PRO A 51 6.81 -9.07 8.77
CA PRO A 51 5.55 -9.48 9.35
C PRO A 51 4.65 -8.25 9.54
N ILE A 52 3.50 -8.28 8.89
CA ILE A 52 2.49 -7.22 8.93
C ILE A 52 1.20 -7.73 9.54
N HIS A 53 0.48 -6.83 10.20
CA HIS A 53 -0.84 -7.17 10.73
C HIS A 53 -1.81 -7.54 9.60
N ALA A 54 -2.68 -8.51 9.85
CA ALA A 54 -3.67 -8.98 8.87
C ALA A 54 -4.53 -7.85 8.27
N ASN A 55 -4.86 -6.82 9.06
CA ASN A 55 -5.61 -5.66 8.58
C ASN A 55 -4.84 -4.84 7.53
N ILE A 56 -3.52 -4.67 7.71
CA ILE A 56 -2.64 -3.97 6.76
C ILE A 56 -2.58 -4.75 5.44
N TYR A 57 -2.48 -6.08 5.54
CA TYR A 57 -2.49 -6.96 4.38
C TYR A 57 -3.82 -6.87 3.59
N ARG A 58 -4.96 -6.97 4.30
CA ARG A 58 -6.30 -6.88 3.67
C ARG A 58 -6.53 -5.54 2.98
N GLN A 59 -6.04 -4.45 3.55
CA GLN A 59 -6.14 -3.10 2.97
C GLN A 59 -5.14 -2.85 1.84
N LYS A 60 -4.25 -3.81 1.54
CA LYS A 60 -3.14 -3.64 0.60
C LYS A 60 -2.31 -2.39 0.90
N SER A 61 -2.13 -2.09 2.18
CA SER A 61 -1.35 -0.92 2.64
C SER A 61 0.15 -1.18 2.67
N TYR A 62 0.58 -2.44 2.51
CA TYR A 62 1.97 -2.82 2.40
C TYR A 62 2.11 -3.78 1.23
N ILE A 63 2.99 -3.44 0.32
CA ILE A 63 3.26 -4.17 -0.91
C ILE A 63 4.76 -4.39 -0.94
N HIS A 64 5.18 -5.65 -0.97
CA HIS A 64 6.58 -6.01 -1.04
C HIS A 64 6.93 -6.42 -2.46
N ILE A 65 7.97 -5.79 -3.02
CA ILE A 65 8.51 -6.04 -4.35
C ILE A 65 9.95 -6.53 -4.17
N LYS A 66 10.21 -7.74 -4.65
CA LYS A 66 11.50 -8.39 -4.45
C LYS A 66 12.52 -7.88 -5.46
N LEU A 67 13.73 -7.57 -4.98
CA LEU A 67 14.89 -7.29 -5.83
C LEU A 67 15.56 -8.60 -6.32
N PRO A 68 16.25 -8.59 -7.49
CA PRO A 68 16.46 -7.45 -8.39
C PRO A 68 15.26 -7.17 -9.31
N ILE A 69 14.99 -5.90 -9.59
CA ILE A 69 14.01 -5.44 -10.57
C ILE A 69 14.58 -4.23 -11.31
N GLU A 70 14.28 -4.09 -12.60
CA GLU A 70 14.62 -2.87 -13.34
C GLU A 70 13.73 -1.71 -12.90
N MET A 71 14.26 -0.49 -12.95
CA MET A 71 13.52 0.70 -12.49
C MET A 71 12.26 0.96 -13.33
N ASP A 72 12.32 0.68 -14.64
CA ASP A 72 11.19 0.86 -15.54
C ASP A 72 10.06 -0.14 -15.25
N ASP A 73 10.43 -1.39 -14.94
CA ASP A 73 9.48 -2.42 -14.55
C ASP A 73 8.87 -2.13 -13.17
N LEU A 74 9.69 -1.67 -12.22
CA LEU A 74 9.21 -1.22 -10.90
C LEU A 74 8.20 -0.08 -11.03
N ALA A 75 8.51 0.93 -11.84
CA ALA A 75 7.61 2.05 -12.09
C ALA A 75 6.29 1.58 -12.74
N ARG A 76 6.38 0.66 -13.71
CA ARG A 76 5.21 0.08 -14.38
C ARG A 76 4.34 -0.70 -13.41
N GLU A 77 4.92 -1.55 -12.57
CA GLU A 77 4.18 -2.32 -11.56
C GLU A 77 3.46 -1.40 -10.56
N ILE A 78 4.16 -0.40 -10.01
CA ILE A 78 3.57 0.57 -9.08
C ILE A 78 2.42 1.31 -9.76
N ALA A 79 2.62 1.80 -10.99
CA ALA A 79 1.59 2.50 -11.73
C ALA A 79 0.35 1.64 -11.97
N LEU A 80 0.52 0.37 -12.36
CA LEU A 80 -0.57 -0.58 -12.55
C LEU A 80 -1.32 -0.84 -11.25
N MET A 81 -0.62 -1.03 -10.13
CA MET A 81 -1.28 -1.26 -8.83
C MET A 81 -2.11 -0.06 -8.38
N ILE A 82 -1.57 1.16 -8.53
CA ILE A 82 -2.28 2.40 -8.18
C ILE A 82 -3.50 2.57 -9.09
N PHE A 83 -3.35 2.32 -10.40
CA PHE A 83 -4.44 2.41 -11.36
C PHE A 83 -5.57 1.44 -11.01
N GLN A 84 -5.24 0.16 -10.77
CA GLN A 84 -6.22 -0.86 -10.40
C GLN A 84 -6.95 -0.53 -9.10
N GLU A 85 -6.25 0.03 -8.10
CA GLU A 85 -6.89 0.46 -6.85
C GLU A 85 -7.90 1.59 -7.10
N LYS A 86 -7.53 2.59 -7.90
CA LYS A 86 -8.41 3.72 -8.23
C LYS A 86 -9.61 3.28 -9.05
N SER A 87 -9.41 2.42 -10.05
CA SER A 87 -10.48 1.89 -10.91
C SER A 87 -11.51 1.08 -10.12
N LYS A 88 -11.08 0.24 -9.15
CA LYS A 88 -12.01 -0.49 -8.26
C LYS A 88 -12.85 0.42 -7.37
N ARG A 89 -12.34 1.58 -6.96
CA ARG A 89 -13.15 2.56 -6.22
C ARG A 89 -14.19 3.25 -7.11
N ALA A 90 -13.90 3.41 -8.40
CA ALA A 90 -14.82 4.00 -9.36
C ALA A 90 -15.99 3.06 -9.75
N GLU A 91 -15.82 1.74 -9.61
CA GLU A 91 -16.88 0.74 -9.87
C GLU A 91 -18.00 0.73 -8.81
N ASN A 92 -17.86 1.44 -7.69
CA ASN A 92 -18.95 1.60 -6.74
C ASN A 92 -20.01 2.54 -7.32
N TRP A 93 -20.99 1.95 -8.04
CA TRP A 93 -22.13 2.65 -8.59
C TRP A 93 -22.83 3.48 -7.49
N PRO A 94 -23.15 4.77 -7.71
CA PRO A 94 -23.66 5.68 -6.68
C PRO A 94 -25.07 5.32 -6.14
N GLY A 95 -25.66 4.21 -6.57
CA GLY A 95 -26.98 3.71 -6.16
C GLY A 95 -26.98 2.46 -5.27
N GLY A 96 -25.82 2.01 -4.78
CA GLY A 96 -25.65 0.72 -4.06
C GLY A 96 -26.27 0.59 -2.66
N ARG A 97 -27.18 1.48 -2.24
CA ARG A 97 -28.04 1.21 -1.07
C ARG A 97 -29.14 0.28 -1.57
N ARG A 98 -28.92 -1.04 -1.51
CA ARG A 98 -29.96 -2.05 -1.75
C ARG A 98 -31.25 -1.55 -1.10
N ALA A 99 -32.25 -1.20 -1.91
CA ALA A 99 -33.58 -0.93 -1.40
C ALA A 99 -33.97 -2.16 -0.59
N LYS A 100 -34.19 -2.01 0.72
CA LYS A 100 -34.88 -3.05 1.49
C LYS A 100 -36.24 -3.16 0.83
N LEU A 101 -36.50 -4.28 0.15
CA LEU A 101 -37.86 -4.63 -0.25
C LEU A 101 -38.72 -4.54 1.03
N PRO A 102 -39.78 -3.73 1.06
CA PRO A 102 -40.70 -3.76 2.18
C PRO A 102 -41.30 -5.16 2.24
N MET A 103 -41.27 -5.77 3.44
CA MET A 103 -42.15 -6.90 3.76
C MET A 103 -43.57 -6.40 3.93
#